data_AF-A0A7C9VSI7-F1
#
_entry.id   AF-A0A7C9VSI7-F1
#
_cell.length_a   1.000
_cell.length_b   1.000
_cell.length_c   1.000
_cell.angle_alpha   90.00
_cell.angle_beta   90.00
_cell.angle_gamma   90.00
#
_symmetry.space_group_name_H-M   'P 1'
#
loop_
_entity.id
_entity.type
_entity.pdbx_description
1 polymer ?
#
loop_
_entity_poly.entity_id
_entity_poly.type
_entity_poly.pdbx_seq_one_letter_code
_entity_poly.pdbx_strand_id
1 'polypeptide(L)' 'MNSFLQQLRTGNWLTPARIRNYALLVLAISVAGLIGLLATSDHMIDRNGKPIGTDFSN' A
#
# COMPACT_ATOMS: atom_id res chain seq x y z
N MET A 1 34.25 11.08 -0.22
CA MET A 1 32.83 11.12 0.20
C MET A 1 32.16 9.83 -0.25
N ASN A 2 31.32 9.21 0.57
CA ASN A 2 30.70 7.93 0.25
C ASN A 2 29.74 8.05 -0.96
N SER A 3 29.89 7.23 -2.00
CA SER A 3 29.13 7.36 -3.25
C SER A 3 27.62 7.29 -3.05
N PHE A 4 27.18 6.48 -2.08
CA PHE A 4 25.79 6.37 -1.66
C PHE A 4 25.20 7.71 -1.17
N LEU A 5 25.92 8.42 -0.29
CA LEU A 5 25.48 9.72 0.23
C LEU A 5 25.40 10.77 -0.89
N GLN A 6 26.25 10.67 -1.91
CA GLN A 6 26.22 11.56 -3.06
C GLN A 6 24.99 11.32 -3.96
N GLN A 7 24.60 10.07 -4.16
CA GLN A 7 23.38 9.73 -4.91
C GLN A 7 22.11 10.18 -4.18
N LEU A 8 22.06 10.03 -2.86
CA LEU A 8 20.95 10.54 -2.05
C LEU A 8 20.84 12.07 -2.14
N ARG A 9 21.96 12.78 -2.03
CA ARG A 9 21.99 14.26 -2.09
C ARG A 9 21.56 14.81 -3.44
N THR A 10 22.00 14.18 -4.54
CA THR A 10 21.72 14.67 -5.90
C THR A 10 20.30 14.37 -6.35
N GLY A 11 19.71 13.25 -5.89
CA GLY A 11 18.34 12.91 -6.27
C GLY A 11 18.16 12.58 -7.75
N ASN A 12 19.24 12.40 -8.52
CA ASN A 12 19.19 12.12 -9.96
C ASN A 12 18.36 10.87 -10.32
N TRP A 13 18.14 9.99 -9.34
CA TRP A 13 17.33 8.79 -9.45
C TRP A 13 15.81 9.06 -9.36
N LEU A 14 15.39 10.24 -8.88
CA LEU A 14 13.99 10.60 -8.65
C LEU A 14 13.42 11.34 -9.87
N THR A 15 12.74 10.61 -10.74
CA THR A 15 12.09 11.17 -11.92
C THR A 15 10.56 11.23 -11.73
N PRO A 16 9.85 12.15 -12.42
CA PRO A 16 8.38 12.19 -12.37
C PRO A 16 7.73 10.85 -12.73
N ALA A 17 8.29 10.15 -13.72
CA ALA A 17 7.83 8.82 -14.12
C ALA A 17 7.98 7.78 -12.99
N ARG A 18 9.11 7.77 -12.27
CA ARG A 18 9.30 6.86 -11.14
C ARG A 18 8.35 7.17 -9.99
N ILE A 19 8.16 8.44 -9.64
CA ILE A 19 7.21 8.85 -8.59
C ILE A 19 5.81 8.33 -8.93
N ARG A 20 5.33 8.60 -10.14
CA ARG A 20 4.01 8.14 -10.59
C ARG A 20 3.89 6.62 -10.56
N ASN A 21 4.90 5.90 -11.05
CA ASN A 21 4.86 4.45 -11.10
C ASN A 21 4.86 3.84 -9.69
N TYR A 22 5.69 4.32 -8.76
CA TYR A 22 5.66 3.84 -7.37
C TYR A 22 4.33 4.16 -6.69
N ALA A 23 3.75 5.34 -6.92
CA ALA A 23 2.43 5.67 -6.40
C ALA A 23 1.34 4.71 -6.94
N LEU A 24 1.36 4.41 -8.24
CA LEU A 24 0.44 3.45 -8.86
C LEU A 24 0.65 2.02 -8.36
N LEU A 25 1.89 1.60 -8.14
CA LEU A 25 2.20 0.28 -7.58
C LEU A 25 1.65 0.15 -6.15
N VAL A 26 1.88 1.15 -5.30
CA VAL A 26 1.34 1.18 -3.93
C VAL A 26 -0.18 1.15 -3.95
N LEU A 27 -0.81 1.93 -4.82
CA LEU A 27 -2.26 1.94 -5.00
C LEU A 27 -2.77 0.56 -5.42
N ALA A 28 -2.16 -0.05 -6.44
CA ALA A 28 -2.56 -1.35 -6.95
C ALA A 28 -2.44 -2.46 -5.89
N ILE A 29 -1.33 -2.49 -5.15
CA ILE A 29 -1.12 -3.45 -4.06
C ILE A 29 -2.15 -3.25 -2.95
N SER A 30 -2.40 -2.00 -2.56
CA SER A 30 -3.41 -1.67 -1.53
C SER A 30 -4.81 -2.12 -1.95
N VAL A 31 -5.21 -1.81 -3.18
CA VAL A 31 -6.51 -2.22 -3.74
C VAL A 31 -6.62 -3.73 -3.82
N ALA A 32 -5.58 -4.43 -4.29
CA ALA A 32 -5.57 -5.89 -4.33
C ALA A 32 -5.69 -6.50 -2.93
N GLY A 33 -5.03 -5.92 -1.93
CA GLY A 33 -5.16 -6.31 -0.52
C GLY A 33 -6.58 -6.13 0.01
N LEU A 34 -7.22 -4.99 -0.27
CA LEU A 34 -8.61 -4.73 0.11
C LEU A 34 -9.60 -5.68 -0.58
N ILE A 35 -9.42 -5.92 -1.89
CA ILE A 35 -10.23 -6.90 -2.64
C ILE A 35 -10.05 -8.29 -2.02
N GLY A 36 -8.80 -8.70 -1.75
CA GLY A 36 -8.52 -9.98 -1.11
C GLY A 36 -9.17 -10.10 0.27
N LEU A 37 -9.11 -9.04 1.08
CA LEU A 37 -9.76 -8.99 2.40
C LEU A 37 -11.27 -9.19 2.30
N LEU A 38 -11.93 -8.50 1.36
CA LEU A 38 -13.39 -8.61 1.15
C LEU A 38 -13.79 -9.93 0.50
N ALA A 39 -13.05 -10.41 -0.49
CA ALA A 39 -13.35 -11.65 -1.20
C ALA A 39 -13.17 -12.89 -0.32
N THR A 40 -12.46 -12.75 0.80
CA THR A 40 -12.16 -13.86 1.72
C THR A 40 -12.85 -13.76 3.06
N SER A 41 -13.62 -12.70 3.29
CA SER A 41 -14.40 -12.52 4.51
C SER A 41 -15.71 -13.28 4.45
N ASP A 42 -16.27 -13.59 5.63
CA ASP A 42 -17.60 -14.13 5.79
C ASP A 42 -18.42 -13.19 6.67
N HIS A 43 -19.61 -12.78 6.24
CA HIS A 43 -20.46 -11.82 6.96
C HIS A 43 -19.72 -10.57 7.49
N MET A 44 -18.81 -9.99 6.70
CA MET A 44 -17.94 -8.85 7.08
C MET A 44 -16.96 -9.15 8.22
N ILE A 45 -16.64 -10.42 8.48
CA ILE A 45 -15.59 -10.85 9.39
C ILE A 45 -14.41 -11.39 8.56
N ASP A 46 -13.22 -10.84 8.76
CA ASP A 46 -12.02 -11.33 8.10
C ASP A 46 -11.64 -12.74 8.55
N ARG A 47 -10.70 -13.38 7.85
CA ARG A 47 -10.22 -14.73 8.20
C ARG A 47 -9.58 -14.87 9.58
N ASN A 48 -9.22 -13.76 10.24
CA ASN A 48 -8.67 -13.75 11.58
C ASN A 48 -9.74 -13.45 12.65
N GLY A 49 -11.02 -13.40 12.28
CA GLY A 49 -12.12 -13.08 13.18
C GLY A 49 -12.31 -11.58 13.44
N LYS A 50 -11.68 -10.70 12.66
CA LYS A 50 -11.76 -9.24 12.86
C LYS A 50 -12.89 -8.67 12.01
N PRO A 51 -13.81 -7.89 12.60
CA PRO A 51 -14.81 -7.16 11.84
C PRO A 51 -14.15 -6.23 10.82
N ILE A 52 -14.66 -6.25 9.58
CA ILE A 52 -14.28 -5.36 8.50
C ILE A 52 -15.30 -4.23 8.47
N GLY A 53 -14.86 -3.02 8.81
CA GLY A 53 -15.73 -1.86 8.95
C GLY A 53 -15.74 -1.36 10.39
N THR A 54 -16.59 -0.38 10.66
CA THR A 54 -16.81 0.11 12.01
C THR A 54 -17.68 -0.88 12.76
N ASP A 55 -17.23 -1.26 13.95
CA ASP A 55 -18.06 -1.87 14.98
C ASP A 55 -19.14 -0.84 15.38
N PHE A 56 -20.24 -0.81 14.64
CA PHE A 56 -21.47 -0.17 15.10
C PHE A 56 -22.16 -1.14 16.05
N SER A 57 -21.60 -1.30 17.24
CA SER A 57 -22.33 -1.79 18.40
C SER A 57 -23.47 -0.80 18.70
N ASN A 58 -24.70 -1.25 18.48
CA ASN A 58 -25.93 -0.53 18.80
C ASN A 58 -26.41 -0.95 20.19
#